data_AF-A0A2D6HI65-F1
#
_entry.id   AF-A0A2D6HI65-F1
#
_cell.length_a   1.000
_cell.length_b   1.000
_cell.length_c   1.000
_cell.angle_alpha   90.00
_cell.angle_beta   90.00
_cell.angle_gamma   90.00
#
_symmetry.space_group_name_H-M   'P 1'
#
loop_
_entity.id
_entity.type
_entity.pdbx_description
1 polymer ?
#
loop_
_entity_poly.entity_id
_entity_poly.type
_entity_poly.pdbx_seq_one_letter_code
_entity_poly.pdbx_strand_id
1 'polypeptide(L)'
;MMRVFLLALSVVAIGNVAIAEMRIERDIVYAKYEGTETLRTSLDLYAPEEGTGHPVMVWIHGGAWRIGDKRAVQEKPRAFVEKGFVFVSINYRLNSNASYKEQGADVAKAIRWVHDHAEMYGGDSDRIFVMGHSAGAHLAALVATDNRYLRNEKLKLNAVKGVILLDGAGYDIPKQVRWALGRAKKLYTTVFTEDEKTQRDASPITHVAKGKGIPPFLIVHVADRLASKMQSKLLAESLQKADVKASVFPAENKTHATVNRELGLADDPATKQVFAFLDGILAGGSSASKQNPTGHSVERTVAVDGLTRKYTLFVPSERQSPLPLVFALHGGGSNARQIERSTRFNALAEKEGFMVCYPQAVEKNWNDGRGVDFIREQRENIDDVKFIRTLVKEIGKDYRLDRSRVFTTGASNGAIMSHRLAAEASDVIAAVAPVIGGMAPDIAKDFRPKHPVSLFVIQGNADPLVPIDGGSVGFKRGRKRGRVISTKEVVAKYVERNGITGKPTVAMLKDNSPNDSTTTEATVYPTGVGGIKVQVYVVQNGGHTWPGRPLYLPERVIGKASRDFDATKAIWDFFKSCPSRRLAE
;
A
#
# COMPACT_ATOMS: atom_id res chain seq x y z
N MET A 1 -68.39 -26.21 11.34
CA MET A 1 -67.34 -25.90 12.33
C MET A 1 -66.09 -26.68 11.92
N MET A 2 -65.23 -26.09 11.09
CA MET A 2 -64.08 -26.80 10.48
C MET A 2 -62.83 -25.96 10.73
N ARG A 3 -61.94 -26.47 11.60
CA ARG A 3 -60.68 -25.82 11.98
C ARG A 3 -59.65 -26.05 10.86
N VAL A 4 -59.20 -24.96 10.26
CA VAL A 4 -58.04 -24.95 9.34
C VAL A 4 -56.78 -24.78 10.18
N PHE A 5 -55.91 -25.78 10.18
CA PHE A 5 -54.56 -25.68 10.74
C PHE A 5 -53.66 -24.93 9.75
N LEU A 6 -53.17 -23.74 10.13
CA LEU A 6 -52.06 -23.08 9.44
C LEU A 6 -50.75 -23.78 9.84
N LEU A 7 -50.11 -24.43 8.86
CA LEU A 7 -48.74 -24.91 8.97
C LEU A 7 -47.79 -23.71 8.82
N ALA A 8 -47.11 -23.31 9.90
CA ALA A 8 -46.05 -22.31 9.83
C ALA A 8 -44.82 -22.95 9.18
N LEU A 9 -44.52 -22.59 7.92
CA LEU A 9 -43.22 -22.87 7.31
C LEU A 9 -42.17 -21.95 7.94
N SER A 10 -41.39 -22.51 8.87
CA SER A 10 -40.14 -21.92 9.32
C SER A 10 -39.13 -21.96 8.18
N VAL A 11 -38.95 -20.82 7.51
CA VAL A 11 -37.83 -20.58 6.59
C VAL A 11 -36.56 -20.54 7.43
N VAL A 12 -35.79 -21.63 7.43
CA VAL A 12 -34.41 -21.62 7.90
C VAL A 12 -33.63 -20.75 6.92
N ALA A 13 -33.22 -19.57 7.36
CA ALA A 13 -32.26 -18.76 6.64
C ALA A 13 -30.94 -19.54 6.57
N ILE A 14 -30.71 -20.21 5.45
CA ILE A 14 -29.36 -20.67 5.09
C ILE A 14 -28.59 -19.39 4.85
N GLY A 15 -27.79 -18.98 5.85
CA GLY A 15 -26.85 -17.90 5.69
C GLY A 15 -25.93 -18.25 4.52
N ASN A 16 -26.04 -17.47 3.44
CA ASN A 16 -25.01 -17.46 2.42
C ASN A 16 -23.73 -17.02 3.12
N VAL A 17 -22.84 -17.96 3.43
CA VAL A 17 -21.44 -17.64 3.68
C VAL A 17 -20.95 -17.06 2.36
N ALA A 18 -20.87 -15.73 2.31
CA ALA A 18 -20.20 -15.06 1.22
C ALA A 18 -18.78 -15.64 1.18
N ILE A 19 -18.46 -16.38 0.13
CA ILE A 19 -17.08 -16.69 -0.20
C ILE A 19 -16.43 -15.31 -0.33
N ALA A 20 -15.46 -15.00 0.53
CA ALA A 20 -14.69 -13.79 0.37
C ALA A 20 -14.03 -13.87 -1.00
N GLU A 21 -14.50 -13.07 -1.95
CA GLU A 21 -13.77 -12.89 -3.20
C GLU A 21 -12.38 -12.37 -2.81
N MET A 22 -11.33 -13.06 -3.28
CA MET A 22 -9.95 -12.69 -3.00
C MET A 22 -9.35 -12.01 -4.22
N ARG A 23 -8.67 -10.89 -4.02
CA ARG A 23 -7.92 -10.26 -5.11
C ARG A 23 -6.68 -11.10 -5.40
N ILE A 24 -6.52 -11.48 -6.66
CA ILE A 24 -5.36 -12.22 -7.15
C ILE A 24 -4.60 -11.38 -8.17
N GLU A 25 -3.31 -11.18 -7.93
CA GLU A 25 -2.39 -10.61 -8.90
C GLU A 25 -1.30 -11.61 -9.23
N ARG A 26 -1.07 -11.83 -10.52
CA ARG A 26 -0.18 -12.89 -11.00
C ARG A 26 1.05 -12.35 -11.69
N ASP A 27 2.09 -13.18 -11.67
CA ASP A 27 3.31 -13.02 -12.46
C ASP A 27 4.03 -11.69 -12.22
N ILE A 28 3.94 -11.18 -10.99
CA ILE A 28 4.62 -9.95 -10.59
C ILE A 28 6.11 -10.23 -10.49
N VAL A 29 6.89 -9.60 -11.37
CA VAL A 29 8.34 -9.80 -11.46
C VAL A 29 9.04 -8.99 -10.36
N TYR A 30 9.73 -9.68 -9.45
CA TYR A 30 10.47 -9.02 -8.36
C TYR A 30 11.97 -8.84 -8.68
N ALA A 31 12.51 -9.59 -9.65
CA ALA A 31 13.88 -9.42 -10.13
C ALA A 31 14.00 -9.82 -11.60
N LYS A 32 14.99 -9.26 -12.30
CA LYS A 32 15.34 -9.64 -13.69
C LYS A 32 16.82 -9.99 -13.75
N TYR A 33 17.15 -11.08 -14.43
CA TYR A 33 18.51 -11.50 -14.69
C TYR A 33 18.66 -11.82 -16.17
N GLU A 34 19.78 -11.40 -16.77
CA GLU A 34 20.10 -11.73 -18.15
C GLU A 34 20.16 -13.27 -18.33
N GLY A 35 19.60 -13.78 -19.43
CA GLY A 35 19.56 -15.22 -19.73
C GLY A 35 18.64 -16.06 -18.83
N THR A 36 17.90 -15.46 -17.89
CA THR A 36 16.93 -16.18 -17.05
C THR A 36 15.51 -15.92 -17.53
N GLU A 37 14.69 -16.97 -17.60
CA GLU A 37 13.24 -16.84 -17.85
C GLU A 37 12.60 -15.92 -16.79
N THR A 38 12.00 -14.80 -17.23
CA THR A 38 11.47 -13.73 -16.38
C THR A 38 10.53 -14.22 -15.27
N LEU A 39 9.78 -15.30 -15.51
CA LEU A 39 8.81 -15.85 -14.54
C LEU A 39 9.46 -16.71 -13.45
N ARG A 40 10.77 -16.99 -13.52
CA ARG A 40 11.49 -17.68 -12.44
C ARG A 40 11.80 -16.76 -11.27
N THR A 41 11.67 -15.45 -11.44
CA THR A 41 11.85 -14.44 -10.39
C THR A 41 10.60 -13.56 -10.30
N SER A 42 9.44 -14.23 -10.25
CA SER A 42 8.12 -13.62 -10.08
C SER A 42 7.34 -14.23 -8.92
N LEU A 43 6.26 -13.57 -8.53
CA LEU A 43 5.36 -13.98 -7.46
C LEU A 43 3.90 -13.81 -7.86
N ASP A 44 3.04 -14.58 -7.20
CA ASP A 44 1.58 -14.43 -7.21
C ASP A 44 1.14 -13.96 -5.83
N LEU A 45 0.23 -13.00 -5.79
CA LEU A 45 -0.29 -12.41 -4.57
C LEU A 45 -1.79 -12.65 -4.48
N TYR A 46 -2.22 -13.06 -3.30
CA TYR A 46 -3.60 -13.35 -2.94
C TYR A 46 -3.92 -12.52 -1.71
N ALA A 47 -4.88 -11.60 -1.80
CA ALA A 47 -5.20 -10.67 -0.71
C ALA A 47 -6.70 -10.62 -0.43
N PRO A 48 -7.10 -10.31 0.81
CA PRO A 48 -8.45 -9.84 1.10
C PRO A 48 -8.80 -8.65 0.19
N GLU A 49 -10.06 -8.58 -0.26
CA GLU A 49 -10.54 -7.47 -1.09
C GLU A 49 -10.50 -6.12 -0.37
N GLU A 50 -10.81 -6.15 0.92
CA GLU A 50 -10.86 -4.98 1.78
C GLU A 50 -9.96 -5.13 3.01
N GLY A 51 -9.74 -4.01 3.70
CA GLY A 51 -8.90 -3.95 4.89
C GLY A 51 -7.42 -3.72 4.58
N THR A 52 -6.70 -3.35 5.63
CA THR A 52 -5.31 -2.90 5.56
C THR A 52 -4.62 -3.31 6.84
N GLY A 53 -3.30 -3.42 6.82
CA GLY A 53 -2.61 -3.98 7.97
C GLY A 53 -2.99 -5.46 8.11
N HIS A 54 -2.92 -6.21 7.02
CA HIS A 54 -3.03 -7.68 7.02
C HIS A 54 -1.61 -8.26 7.20
N PRO A 55 -1.37 -9.22 8.11
CA PRO A 55 -0.09 -9.93 8.13
C PRO A 55 0.18 -10.61 6.78
N VAL A 56 1.45 -10.75 6.41
CA VAL A 56 1.84 -11.27 5.10
C VAL A 56 2.52 -12.62 5.25
N MET A 57 2.05 -13.64 4.53
CA MET A 57 2.69 -14.95 4.46
C MET A 57 3.40 -15.11 3.11
N VAL A 58 4.73 -15.25 3.12
CA VAL A 58 5.54 -15.55 1.93
C VAL A 58 5.76 -17.06 1.85
N TRP A 59 5.21 -17.69 0.81
CA TRP A 59 5.30 -19.13 0.54
C TRP A 59 6.39 -19.46 -0.47
N ILE A 60 7.22 -20.44 -0.14
CA ILE A 60 8.35 -20.94 -0.94
C ILE A 60 8.10 -22.41 -1.28
N HIS A 61 7.86 -22.68 -2.57
CA HIS A 61 7.54 -24.02 -3.03
C HIS A 61 8.70 -25.01 -2.86
N GLY A 62 8.36 -26.31 -2.77
CA GLY A 62 9.34 -27.40 -2.79
C GLY A 62 9.74 -27.81 -4.21
N GLY A 63 10.34 -29.00 -4.35
CA GLY A 63 10.78 -29.52 -5.65
C GLY A 63 12.29 -29.77 -5.74
N ALA A 64 12.90 -30.15 -4.61
CA ALA A 64 14.29 -30.59 -4.55
C ALA A 64 15.28 -29.59 -5.20
N TRP A 65 15.01 -28.29 -5.05
CA TRP A 65 15.77 -27.15 -5.61
C TRP A 65 15.84 -27.11 -7.16
N ARG A 66 15.25 -28.09 -7.84
CA ARG A 66 15.45 -28.37 -9.27
C ARG A 66 14.19 -28.21 -10.11
N ILE A 67 13.03 -28.30 -9.47
CA ILE A 67 11.71 -28.15 -10.08
C ILE A 67 10.78 -27.39 -9.14
N GLY A 68 9.57 -27.10 -9.61
CA GLY A 68 8.51 -26.44 -8.84
C GLY A 68 8.04 -25.15 -9.50
N ASP A 69 6.92 -24.64 -8.98
CA ASP A 69 6.33 -23.38 -9.43
C ASP A 69 5.44 -22.77 -8.33
N LYS A 70 5.38 -21.44 -8.27
CA LYS A 70 4.53 -20.63 -7.38
C LYS A 70 3.04 -20.91 -7.50
N ARG A 71 2.58 -21.54 -8.59
CA ARG A 71 1.18 -21.97 -8.74
C ARG A 71 0.83 -23.16 -7.85
N ALA A 72 1.81 -23.89 -7.33
CA ALA A 72 1.61 -25.07 -6.49
C ALA A 72 1.25 -24.71 -5.03
N VAL A 73 0.12 -24.01 -4.85
CA VAL A 73 -0.33 -23.47 -3.54
C VAL A 73 -1.53 -24.21 -2.95
N GLN A 74 -2.35 -24.88 -3.77
CA GLN A 74 -3.56 -25.59 -3.33
C GLN A 74 -4.48 -24.68 -2.48
N GLU A 75 -5.00 -25.17 -1.34
CA GLU A 75 -5.94 -24.46 -0.46
C GLU A 75 -5.30 -23.35 0.40
N LYS A 76 -3.96 -23.25 0.42
CA LYS A 76 -3.26 -22.30 1.30
C LYS A 76 -3.73 -20.86 1.08
N PRO A 77 -3.80 -20.31 -0.15
CA PRO A 77 -4.17 -18.90 -0.31
C PRO A 77 -5.56 -18.61 0.26
N ARG A 78 -6.54 -19.49 0.03
CA ARG A 78 -7.89 -19.34 0.57
C ARG A 78 -7.86 -19.37 2.11
N ALA A 79 -7.24 -20.39 2.70
CA ALA A 79 -7.17 -20.54 4.16
C ALA A 79 -6.47 -19.35 4.86
N PHE A 80 -5.41 -18.81 4.25
CA PHE A 80 -4.70 -17.65 4.77
C PHE A 80 -5.49 -16.35 4.58
N VAL A 81 -6.09 -16.12 3.41
CA VAL A 81 -6.92 -14.93 3.14
C VAL A 81 -8.15 -14.90 4.05
N GLU A 82 -8.81 -16.04 4.29
CA GLU A 82 -9.92 -16.16 5.25
C GLU A 82 -9.49 -15.84 6.69
N LYS A 83 -8.22 -16.02 7.02
CA LYS A 83 -7.60 -15.63 8.31
C LYS A 83 -7.06 -14.20 8.31
N GLY A 84 -7.34 -13.42 7.26
CA GLY A 84 -6.91 -12.02 7.15
C GLY A 84 -5.45 -11.84 6.77
N PHE A 85 -4.81 -12.83 6.13
CA PHE A 85 -3.45 -12.67 5.62
C PHE A 85 -3.46 -12.26 4.15
N VAL A 86 -2.45 -11.47 3.76
CA VAL A 86 -1.99 -11.47 2.36
C VAL A 86 -1.08 -12.68 2.18
N PHE A 87 -1.39 -13.54 1.21
CA PHE A 87 -0.58 -14.71 0.87
C PHE A 87 0.21 -14.45 -0.42
N VAL A 88 1.53 -14.57 -0.36
CA VAL A 88 2.44 -14.31 -1.48
C VAL A 88 3.21 -15.58 -1.82
N SER A 89 2.99 -16.14 -3.00
CA SER A 89 3.68 -17.34 -3.47
C SER A 89 4.77 -16.97 -4.47
N ILE A 90 6.01 -17.40 -4.23
CA ILE A 90 7.16 -16.94 -5.02
C ILE A 90 7.77 -18.08 -5.84
N ASN A 91 8.23 -17.76 -7.05
CA ASN A 91 9.21 -18.56 -7.79
C ASN A 91 10.63 -18.13 -7.38
N TYR A 92 11.60 -18.99 -7.62
CA TYR A 92 13.04 -18.71 -7.54
C TYR A 92 13.80 -19.48 -8.63
N ARG A 93 15.03 -19.07 -8.99
CA ARG A 93 15.81 -19.78 -10.02
C ARG A 93 16.14 -21.21 -9.60
N LEU A 94 15.99 -22.17 -10.51
CA LEU A 94 16.20 -23.59 -10.21
C LEU A 94 17.67 -24.00 -10.40
N ASN A 95 18.07 -25.09 -9.75
CA ASN A 95 19.46 -25.50 -9.64
C ASN A 95 20.15 -25.79 -10.99
N SER A 96 19.39 -26.00 -12.07
CA SER A 96 19.94 -26.09 -13.42
C SER A 96 20.70 -24.84 -13.84
N ASN A 97 20.30 -23.66 -13.35
CA ASN A 97 20.83 -22.35 -13.76
C ASN A 97 21.29 -21.47 -12.58
N ALA A 98 21.19 -21.97 -11.34
CA ALA A 98 21.49 -21.19 -10.14
C ALA A 98 21.99 -22.08 -8.99
N SER A 99 22.97 -21.60 -8.25
CA SER A 99 23.40 -22.23 -6.99
C SER A 99 22.37 -22.03 -5.86
N TYR A 100 22.48 -22.79 -4.77
CA TYR A 100 21.64 -22.54 -3.57
C TYR A 100 21.81 -21.12 -3.01
N LYS A 101 22.97 -20.48 -3.26
CA LYS A 101 23.25 -19.10 -2.87
C LYS A 101 22.37 -18.13 -3.64
N GLU A 102 22.28 -18.33 -4.94
CA GLU A 102 21.42 -17.54 -5.81
C GLU A 102 19.94 -17.78 -5.51
N GLN A 103 19.56 -19.02 -5.19
CA GLN A 103 18.21 -19.36 -4.74
C GLN A 103 17.83 -18.61 -3.45
N GLY A 104 18.69 -18.64 -2.44
CA GLY A 104 18.48 -17.87 -1.21
C GLY A 104 18.45 -16.36 -1.46
N ALA A 105 19.26 -15.85 -2.39
CA ALA A 105 19.25 -14.45 -2.78
C ALA A 105 17.94 -14.06 -3.48
N ASP A 106 17.40 -14.92 -4.33
CA ASP A 106 16.11 -14.70 -4.99
C ASP A 106 14.96 -14.67 -3.96
N VAL A 107 14.98 -15.59 -2.98
CA VAL A 107 14.02 -15.57 -1.86
C VAL A 107 14.13 -14.27 -1.05
N ALA A 108 15.35 -13.82 -0.73
CA ALA A 108 15.57 -12.56 -0.01
C ALA A 108 15.08 -11.34 -0.80
N LYS A 109 15.31 -11.30 -2.12
CA LYS A 109 14.76 -10.27 -3.01
C LYS A 109 13.25 -10.28 -3.06
N ALA A 110 12.63 -11.46 -3.07
CA ALA A 110 11.18 -11.56 -3.00
C ALA A 110 10.63 -11.06 -1.66
N ILE A 111 11.28 -11.39 -0.53
CA ILE A 111 10.92 -10.85 0.79
C ILE A 111 11.09 -9.32 0.81
N ARG A 112 12.17 -8.80 0.22
CA ARG A 112 12.39 -7.35 0.08
C ARG A 112 11.31 -6.68 -0.76
N TRP A 113 10.95 -7.31 -1.88
CA TRP A 113 9.86 -6.82 -2.70
C TRP A 113 8.55 -6.79 -1.90
N VAL A 114 8.24 -7.86 -1.17
CA VAL A 114 7.06 -7.91 -0.30
C VAL A 114 7.12 -6.82 0.77
N HIS A 115 8.25 -6.62 1.44
CA HIS A 115 8.42 -5.53 2.39
C HIS A 115 8.11 -4.16 1.77
N ASP A 116 8.64 -3.88 0.58
CA ASP A 116 8.48 -2.58 -0.08
C ASP A 116 7.07 -2.37 -0.69
N HIS A 117 6.33 -3.46 -0.93
CA HIS A 117 5.09 -3.43 -1.72
C HIS A 117 3.87 -4.00 -0.97
N ALA A 118 4.02 -4.59 0.22
CA ALA A 118 2.95 -5.26 0.97
C ALA A 118 1.75 -4.33 1.21
N GLU A 119 2.04 -3.10 1.66
CA GLU A 119 1.01 -2.09 1.86
C GLU A 119 0.20 -1.84 0.59
N MET A 120 0.81 -2.01 -0.59
CA MET A 120 0.11 -1.86 -1.87
C MET A 120 -1.11 -2.77 -1.99
N TYR A 121 -1.01 -3.96 -1.38
CA TYR A 121 -2.00 -5.00 -1.46
C TYR A 121 -2.79 -5.19 -0.15
N GLY A 122 -2.71 -4.23 0.78
CA GLY A 122 -3.39 -4.29 2.08
C GLY A 122 -2.57 -5.00 3.17
N GLY A 123 -1.39 -5.52 2.81
CA GLY A 123 -0.48 -6.16 3.74
C GLY A 123 0.26 -5.18 4.64
N ASP A 124 0.86 -5.70 5.70
CA ASP A 124 1.69 -4.99 6.67
C ASP A 124 3.15 -5.41 6.51
N SER A 125 4.00 -4.46 6.12
CA SER A 125 5.44 -4.68 5.91
C SER A 125 6.18 -5.06 7.19
N ASP A 126 5.63 -4.74 8.35
CA ASP A 126 6.17 -5.10 9.67
C ASP A 126 5.61 -6.43 10.20
N ARG A 127 4.74 -7.15 9.47
CA ARG A 127 4.22 -8.46 9.88
C ARG A 127 4.37 -9.51 8.78
N ILE A 128 5.60 -9.67 8.31
CA ILE A 128 5.96 -10.66 7.29
C ILE A 128 6.38 -11.98 7.94
N PHE A 129 5.77 -13.07 7.49
CA PHE A 129 6.08 -14.45 7.86
C PHE A 129 6.57 -15.19 6.63
N VAL A 130 7.42 -16.21 6.83
CA VAL A 130 7.93 -17.03 5.75
C VAL A 130 7.56 -18.49 6.00
N MET A 131 7.05 -19.15 4.97
CA MET A 131 6.74 -20.56 4.99
C MET A 131 7.31 -21.25 3.76
N GLY A 132 7.81 -22.48 3.91
CA GLY A 132 8.21 -23.27 2.75
C GLY A 132 8.06 -24.76 2.96
N HIS A 133 8.03 -25.52 1.86
CA HIS A 133 7.98 -26.98 1.86
C HIS A 133 9.25 -27.61 1.29
N SER A 134 9.75 -28.68 1.92
CA SER A 134 10.86 -29.48 1.39
C SER A 134 12.11 -28.62 1.12
N ALA A 135 12.52 -28.49 -0.15
CA ALA A 135 13.58 -27.57 -0.57
C ALA A 135 13.28 -26.09 -0.24
N GLY A 136 12.02 -25.67 -0.38
CA GLY A 136 11.59 -24.33 0.03
C GLY A 136 11.64 -24.13 1.55
N ALA A 137 11.43 -25.20 2.33
CA ALA A 137 11.63 -25.15 3.79
C ALA A 137 13.12 -24.97 4.13
N HIS A 138 14.02 -25.59 3.37
CA HIS A 138 15.46 -25.36 3.50
C HIS A 138 15.82 -23.89 3.19
N LEU A 139 15.33 -23.34 2.07
CA LEU A 139 15.59 -21.94 1.70
C LEU A 139 14.99 -20.95 2.71
N ALA A 140 13.77 -21.19 3.19
CA ALA A 140 13.14 -20.42 4.26
C ALA A 140 14.03 -20.36 5.51
N ALA A 141 14.49 -21.53 5.97
CA ALA A 141 15.36 -21.62 7.12
C ALA A 141 16.71 -20.93 6.88
N LEU A 142 17.32 -21.11 5.71
CA LEU A 142 18.61 -20.54 5.36
C LEU A 142 18.57 -19.01 5.38
N VAL A 143 17.58 -18.41 4.71
CA VAL A 143 17.42 -16.94 4.63
C VAL A 143 17.09 -16.35 6.01
N ALA A 144 16.38 -17.10 6.86
CA ALA A 144 16.01 -16.64 8.20
C ALA A 144 17.09 -16.82 9.27
N THR A 145 18.11 -17.67 9.05
CA THR A 145 19.24 -17.83 10.00
C THR A 145 20.52 -17.15 9.52
N ASP A 146 20.75 -17.06 8.21
CA ASP A 146 21.91 -16.41 7.61
C ASP A 146 21.61 -14.95 7.23
N ASN A 147 22.08 -14.03 8.06
CA ASN A 147 21.99 -12.58 7.90
C ASN A 147 22.45 -12.07 6.51
N ARG A 148 23.40 -12.76 5.84
CA ARG A 148 23.96 -12.27 4.57
C ARG A 148 22.87 -12.00 3.52
N TYR A 149 21.85 -12.85 3.46
CA TYR A 149 20.78 -12.75 2.47
C TYR A 149 19.93 -11.49 2.64
N LEU A 150 19.28 -11.34 3.80
CA LEU A 150 18.43 -10.17 4.06
C LEU A 150 19.24 -8.88 4.14
N ARG A 151 20.47 -8.91 4.65
CA ARG A 151 21.35 -7.72 4.71
C ARG A 151 21.71 -7.19 3.32
N ASN A 152 21.95 -8.05 2.35
CA ASN A 152 22.23 -7.64 0.98
C ASN A 152 21.03 -6.89 0.36
N GLU A 153 19.83 -7.19 0.83
CA GLU A 153 18.59 -6.50 0.47
C GLU A 153 18.20 -5.38 1.46
N LYS A 154 19.14 -4.95 2.30
CA LYS A 154 18.99 -3.89 3.31
C LYS A 154 17.89 -4.17 4.34
N LEU A 155 17.65 -5.44 4.65
CA LEU A 155 16.76 -5.92 5.71
C LEU A 155 17.55 -6.61 6.82
N LYS A 156 16.98 -6.65 8.02
CA LYS A 156 17.48 -7.42 9.16
C LYS A 156 16.70 -8.73 9.28
N LEU A 157 17.25 -9.74 9.97
CA LEU A 157 16.55 -11.03 10.17
C LEU A 157 15.18 -10.86 10.86
N ASN A 158 15.06 -9.89 11.76
CA ASN A 158 13.81 -9.58 12.47
C ASN A 158 12.76 -8.83 11.62
N ALA A 159 13.04 -8.56 10.33
CA ALA A 159 12.01 -8.16 9.37
C ALA A 159 11.01 -9.32 9.12
N VAL A 160 11.49 -10.56 9.23
CA VAL A 160 10.62 -11.75 9.30
C VAL A 160 10.20 -11.95 10.75
N LYS A 161 8.91 -12.16 11.01
CA LYS A 161 8.32 -12.30 12.35
C LYS A 161 8.09 -13.74 12.78
N GLY A 162 8.10 -14.67 11.85
CA GLY A 162 8.01 -16.09 12.12
C GLY A 162 8.29 -16.93 10.88
N VAL A 163 8.82 -18.13 11.11
CA VAL A 163 9.21 -19.07 10.05
C VAL A 163 8.51 -20.40 10.24
N ILE A 164 7.91 -20.92 9.18
CA ILE A 164 7.20 -22.20 9.19
C ILE A 164 7.82 -23.14 8.16
N LEU A 165 8.30 -24.27 8.62
CA LEU A 165 9.01 -25.23 7.80
C LEU A 165 8.19 -26.51 7.65
N LEU A 166 7.85 -26.88 6.42
CA LEU A 166 7.08 -28.09 6.13
C LEU A 166 7.98 -29.19 5.54
N ASP A 167 8.31 -30.15 6.38
CA ASP A 167 8.96 -31.43 6.06
C ASP A 167 10.29 -31.32 5.27
N GLY A 168 11.11 -30.33 5.61
CA GLY A 168 12.47 -30.19 5.09
C GLY A 168 13.45 -31.15 5.78
N ALA A 169 14.44 -31.63 5.02
CA ALA A 169 15.44 -32.57 5.53
C ALA A 169 16.89 -32.10 5.26
N GLY A 170 17.10 -30.81 5.04
CA GLY A 170 18.39 -30.23 4.67
C GLY A 170 18.92 -29.17 5.63
N TYR A 171 18.58 -29.22 6.93
CA TYR A 171 18.99 -28.17 7.87
C TYR A 171 20.45 -28.29 8.32
N ASP A 172 20.99 -29.51 8.30
CA ASP A 172 22.38 -29.92 8.47
C ASP A 172 22.74 -30.82 7.27
N ILE A 173 23.22 -30.22 6.19
CA ILE A 173 23.50 -30.89 4.92
C ILE A 173 24.62 -31.94 5.05
N PRO A 174 25.75 -31.69 5.74
CA PRO A 174 26.77 -32.72 5.94
C PRO A 174 26.22 -34.00 6.59
N LYS A 175 25.42 -33.85 7.66
CA LYS A 175 24.77 -35.02 8.28
C LYS A 175 23.80 -35.69 7.33
N GLN A 176 23.01 -34.91 6.59
CA GLN A 176 22.05 -35.45 5.63
C GLN A 176 22.73 -36.24 4.51
N VAL A 177 23.83 -35.74 3.95
CA VAL A 177 24.62 -36.42 2.91
C VAL A 177 25.24 -37.70 3.45
N ARG A 178 25.72 -37.70 4.70
CA ARG A 178 26.30 -38.88 5.36
C ARG A 178 25.25 -39.97 5.64
N TRP A 179 24.03 -39.58 6.01
CA TRP A 179 22.94 -40.53 6.30
C TRP A 179 22.18 -40.99 5.05
N ALA A 180 22.18 -40.19 3.99
CA ALA A 180 21.48 -40.53 2.75
C ALA A 180 22.23 -41.60 1.96
N LEU A 181 21.47 -42.46 1.27
CA LEU A 181 21.99 -43.48 0.35
C LEU A 181 21.45 -43.28 -1.07
N GLY A 182 22.17 -43.81 -2.05
CA GLY A 182 21.76 -43.87 -3.46
C GLY A 182 21.27 -42.53 -4.03
N ARG A 183 20.03 -42.53 -4.56
CA ARG A 183 19.42 -41.36 -5.21
C ARG A 183 19.29 -40.14 -4.28
N ALA A 184 19.03 -40.36 -2.99
CA ALA A 184 18.91 -39.28 -2.03
C ALA A 184 20.27 -38.59 -1.80
N LYS A 185 21.35 -39.36 -1.64
CA LYS A 185 22.70 -38.80 -1.51
C LYS A 185 23.09 -37.99 -2.75
N LYS A 186 22.88 -38.57 -3.94
CA LYS A 186 23.15 -37.91 -5.23
C LYS A 186 22.37 -36.60 -5.38
N LEU A 187 21.13 -36.54 -4.91
CA LEU A 187 20.33 -35.32 -4.95
C LEU A 187 21.01 -34.19 -4.16
N TYR A 188 21.40 -34.45 -2.90
CA TYR A 188 22.05 -33.43 -2.07
C TYR A 188 23.42 -33.02 -2.64
N THR A 189 24.24 -33.97 -3.09
CA THR A 189 25.56 -33.63 -3.64
C THR A 189 25.48 -32.95 -5.01
N THR A 190 24.39 -33.11 -5.77
CA THR A 190 24.16 -32.32 -6.99
C THR A 190 23.91 -30.85 -6.67
N VAL A 191 23.16 -30.55 -5.61
CA VAL A 191 22.77 -29.17 -5.27
C VAL A 191 23.83 -28.47 -4.40
N PHE A 192 24.46 -29.21 -3.48
CA PHE A 192 25.36 -28.69 -2.46
C PHE A 192 26.80 -29.16 -2.61
N THR A 193 27.13 -29.84 -3.72
CA THR A 193 28.44 -30.44 -4.01
C THR A 193 28.85 -31.53 -3.00
N GLU A 194 29.97 -32.20 -3.23
CA GLU A 194 30.59 -33.10 -2.25
C GLU A 194 31.45 -32.38 -1.21
N ASP A 195 31.78 -31.10 -1.44
CA ASP A 195 32.59 -30.30 -0.54
C ASP A 195 31.84 -29.97 0.76
N GLU A 196 32.36 -30.47 1.89
CA GLU A 196 31.75 -30.30 3.20
C GLU A 196 31.68 -28.81 3.61
N LYS A 197 32.62 -27.97 3.16
CA LYS A 197 32.58 -26.52 3.45
C LYS A 197 31.37 -25.88 2.78
N THR A 198 31.11 -26.21 1.52
CA THR A 198 29.92 -25.77 0.78
C THR A 198 28.64 -26.28 1.44
N GLN A 199 28.61 -27.55 1.87
CA GLN A 199 27.47 -28.12 2.58
C GLN A 199 27.21 -27.43 3.93
N ARG A 200 28.26 -27.10 4.70
CA ARG A 200 28.15 -26.34 5.95
C ARG A 200 27.66 -24.92 5.73
N ASP A 201 28.15 -24.23 4.70
CA ASP A 201 27.68 -22.89 4.31
C ASP A 201 26.20 -22.91 3.86
N ALA A 202 25.76 -24.02 3.24
CA ALA A 202 24.37 -24.25 2.85
C ALA A 202 23.46 -24.71 4.00
N SER A 203 23.97 -24.97 5.20
CA SER A 203 23.20 -25.56 6.30
C SER A 203 22.63 -24.49 7.22
N PRO A 204 21.30 -24.28 7.29
CA PRO A 204 20.68 -23.31 8.19
C PRO A 204 21.15 -23.38 9.64
N ILE A 205 21.44 -24.60 10.14
CA ILE A 205 21.86 -24.85 11.53
C ILE A 205 23.21 -24.20 11.87
N THR A 206 24.11 -24.05 10.92
CA THR A 206 25.47 -23.51 11.15
C THR A 206 25.47 -21.99 11.28
N HIS A 207 24.39 -21.33 10.85
CA HIS A 207 24.22 -19.88 10.92
C HIS A 207 23.47 -19.41 12.16
N VAL A 208 22.96 -20.34 12.97
CA VAL A 208 22.25 -20.04 14.21
C VAL A 208 23.23 -19.50 15.25
N ALA A 209 22.95 -18.30 15.78
CA ALA A 209 23.67 -17.74 16.91
C ALA A 209 22.80 -16.75 17.69
N LYS A 210 23.07 -16.61 18.98
CA LYS A 210 22.37 -15.71 19.89
C LYS A 210 22.53 -14.25 19.45
N GLY A 211 21.48 -13.44 19.64
CA GLY A 211 21.51 -12.00 19.38
C GLY A 211 21.45 -11.59 17.90
N LYS A 212 21.34 -12.52 16.95
CA LYS A 212 21.20 -12.19 15.50
C LYS A 212 19.81 -11.67 15.11
N GLY A 213 18.84 -11.72 16.02
CA GLY A 213 17.45 -11.38 15.73
C GLY A 213 16.76 -12.41 14.83
N ILE A 214 17.12 -13.69 14.97
CA ILE A 214 16.48 -14.81 14.25
C ILE A 214 15.02 -14.90 14.73
N PRO A 215 14.02 -14.98 13.82
CA PRO A 215 12.61 -15.09 14.18
C PRO A 215 12.27 -16.41 14.89
N PRO A 216 11.10 -16.53 15.54
CA PRO A 216 10.60 -17.81 16.03
C PRO A 216 10.31 -18.80 14.89
N PHE A 217 10.43 -20.11 15.18
CA PHE A 217 10.24 -21.20 14.22
C PHE A 217 9.15 -22.18 14.64
N LEU A 218 8.30 -22.57 13.69
CA LEU A 218 7.52 -23.81 13.74
C LEU A 218 8.07 -24.78 12.68
N ILE A 219 8.49 -25.96 13.10
CA ILE A 219 9.03 -26.99 12.22
C ILE A 219 8.07 -28.18 12.20
N VAL A 220 7.30 -28.30 11.13
CA VAL A 220 6.39 -29.43 10.90
C VAL A 220 7.14 -30.51 10.13
N HIS A 221 7.16 -31.74 10.62
CA HIS A 221 7.72 -32.88 9.87
C HIS A 221 6.73 -34.02 9.82
N VAL A 222 6.81 -34.85 8.78
CA VAL A 222 6.07 -36.11 8.72
C VAL A 222 6.61 -37.04 9.80
N ALA A 223 5.73 -37.57 10.66
CA ALA A 223 6.12 -38.32 11.85
C ALA A 223 7.01 -39.54 11.53
N ASP A 224 6.62 -40.29 10.48
CA ASP A 224 7.30 -41.52 10.04
C ASP A 224 8.53 -41.29 9.16
N ARG A 225 8.86 -40.02 8.84
CA ARG A 225 9.97 -39.70 7.95
C ARG A 225 11.24 -39.36 8.73
N LEU A 226 12.01 -40.39 9.08
CA LEU A 226 13.18 -40.31 9.98
C LEU A 226 14.15 -39.17 9.64
N ALA A 227 14.51 -38.99 8.37
CA ALA A 227 15.43 -37.92 7.97
C ALA A 227 14.90 -36.52 8.32
N SER A 228 13.62 -36.26 8.03
CA SER A 228 12.97 -34.97 8.33
C SER A 228 12.82 -34.76 9.84
N LYS A 229 12.42 -35.82 10.56
CA LYS A 229 12.32 -35.82 12.04
C LYS A 229 13.65 -35.45 12.70
N MET A 230 14.74 -36.11 12.31
CA MET A 230 16.07 -35.84 12.87
C MET A 230 16.56 -34.43 12.56
N GLN A 231 16.41 -33.99 11.31
CA GLN A 231 16.81 -32.65 10.88
C GLN A 231 16.02 -31.56 11.59
N SER A 232 14.71 -31.75 11.75
CA SER A 232 13.82 -30.83 12.46
C SER A 232 14.20 -30.68 13.93
N LYS A 233 14.48 -31.81 14.61
CA LYS A 233 14.94 -31.81 16.00
C LYS A 233 16.27 -31.09 16.16
N LEU A 234 17.25 -31.39 15.30
CA LEU A 234 18.58 -30.75 15.35
C LEU A 234 18.49 -29.23 15.17
N LEU A 235 17.71 -28.75 14.21
CA LEU A 235 17.56 -27.30 13.99
C LEU A 235 16.85 -26.63 15.18
N ALA A 236 15.76 -27.21 15.67
CA ALA A 236 15.03 -26.67 16.82
C ALA A 236 15.91 -26.59 18.07
N GLU A 237 16.68 -27.64 18.38
CA GLU A 237 17.61 -27.63 19.52
C GLU A 237 18.69 -26.56 19.37
N SER A 238 19.22 -26.36 18.16
CA SER A 238 20.21 -25.29 17.90
C SER A 238 19.61 -23.91 18.12
N LEU A 239 18.39 -23.67 17.60
CA LEU A 239 17.66 -22.41 17.78
C LEU A 239 17.37 -22.13 19.27
N GLN A 240 16.87 -23.13 19.99
CA GLN A 240 16.57 -23.03 21.42
C GLN A 240 17.83 -22.72 22.25
N LYS A 241 18.97 -23.36 21.95
CA LYS A 241 20.26 -23.05 22.59
C LYS A 241 20.75 -21.63 22.33
N ALA A 242 20.28 -20.99 21.25
CA ALA A 242 20.58 -19.61 20.91
C ALA A 242 19.50 -18.62 21.43
N ASP A 243 18.63 -19.05 22.34
CA ASP A 243 17.49 -18.30 22.87
C ASP A 243 16.44 -17.89 21.81
N VAL A 244 16.34 -18.66 20.73
CA VAL A 244 15.30 -18.48 19.71
C VAL A 244 14.16 -19.46 19.97
N LYS A 245 12.92 -18.95 20.05
CA LYS A 245 11.73 -19.79 20.20
C LYS A 245 11.58 -20.71 19.00
N ALA A 246 11.63 -22.02 19.21
CA ALA A 246 11.39 -23.00 18.16
C ALA A 246 10.57 -24.17 18.70
N SER A 247 9.60 -24.63 17.92
CA SER A 247 8.77 -25.81 18.23
C SER A 247 8.75 -26.78 17.06
N VAL A 248 8.75 -28.08 17.36
CA VAL A 248 8.63 -29.16 16.37
C VAL A 248 7.26 -29.80 16.49
N PHE A 249 6.59 -30.01 15.36
CA PHE A 249 5.29 -30.67 15.30
C PHE A 249 5.36 -31.92 14.39
N PRO A 250 5.12 -33.13 14.92
CA PRO A 250 5.01 -34.35 14.13
C PRO A 250 3.62 -34.40 13.46
N ALA A 251 3.60 -34.32 12.13
CA ALA A 251 2.41 -34.51 11.33
C ALA A 251 2.17 -36.01 11.13
N GLU A 252 1.33 -36.57 12.00
CA GLU A 252 0.89 -37.97 11.99
C GLU A 252 0.03 -38.29 10.75
N ASN A 253 0.11 -39.52 10.25
CA ASN A 253 -0.67 -40.00 9.11
C ASN A 253 -0.51 -39.16 7.83
N LYS A 254 0.67 -38.54 7.65
CA LYS A 254 1.01 -37.77 6.45
C LYS A 254 2.15 -38.42 5.68
N THR A 255 2.24 -38.06 4.42
CA THR A 255 3.41 -38.28 3.55
C THR A 255 4.08 -36.95 3.27
N HIS A 256 5.29 -36.99 2.70
CA HIS A 256 5.98 -35.78 2.26
C HIS A 256 5.15 -34.91 1.29
N ALA A 257 4.26 -35.52 0.52
CA ALA A 257 3.38 -34.82 -0.42
C ALA A 257 2.10 -34.31 0.26
N THR A 258 1.46 -35.12 1.12
CA THR A 258 0.17 -34.76 1.73
C THR A 258 0.34 -33.63 2.74
N VAL A 259 1.44 -33.59 3.50
CA VAL A 259 1.73 -32.47 4.43
C VAL A 259 1.80 -31.11 3.72
N ASN A 260 2.14 -31.10 2.42
CA ASN A 260 2.07 -29.90 1.59
C ASN A 260 0.68 -29.71 0.98
N ARG A 261 0.15 -30.73 0.30
CA ARG A 261 -1.08 -30.62 -0.50
C ARG A 261 -2.31 -30.31 0.34
N GLU A 262 -2.37 -30.84 1.55
CA GLU A 262 -3.52 -30.74 2.46
C GLU A 262 -3.41 -29.56 3.44
N LEU A 263 -2.26 -28.88 3.49
CA LEU A 263 -2.14 -27.66 4.27
C LEU A 263 -3.10 -26.60 3.72
N GLY A 264 -3.94 -26.05 4.60
CA GLY A 264 -5.04 -25.13 4.29
C GLY A 264 -6.42 -25.77 4.49
N LEU A 265 -6.52 -27.10 4.61
CA LEU A 265 -7.78 -27.75 4.96
C LEU A 265 -8.13 -27.50 6.44
N ALA A 266 -9.38 -27.15 6.72
CA ALA A 266 -9.82 -26.72 8.06
C ALA A 266 -9.54 -27.76 9.15
N ASP A 267 -9.65 -29.05 8.83
CA ASP A 267 -9.47 -30.15 9.78
C ASP A 267 -8.06 -30.74 9.82
N ASP A 268 -7.16 -30.29 8.95
CA ASP A 268 -5.79 -30.76 8.94
C ASP A 268 -5.04 -30.33 10.22
N PRO A 269 -4.50 -31.27 11.02
CA PRO A 269 -3.80 -30.93 12.27
C PRO A 269 -2.60 -30.00 12.07
N ALA A 270 -1.86 -30.16 10.97
CA ALA A 270 -0.74 -29.28 10.65
C ALA A 270 -1.21 -27.84 10.37
N THR A 271 -2.33 -27.68 9.66
CA THR A 271 -2.98 -26.38 9.44
C THR A 271 -3.40 -25.71 10.74
N LYS A 272 -4.02 -26.46 11.67
CA LYS A 272 -4.37 -25.95 13.00
C LYS A 272 -3.14 -25.48 13.77
N GLN A 273 -2.06 -26.27 13.75
CA GLN A 273 -0.81 -25.91 14.42
C GLN A 273 -0.14 -24.67 13.81
N VAL A 274 -0.19 -24.54 12.48
CA VAL A 274 0.31 -23.36 11.76
C VAL A 274 -0.39 -22.09 12.22
N PHE A 275 -1.72 -22.08 12.25
CA PHE A 275 -2.46 -20.90 12.68
C PHE A 275 -2.30 -20.62 14.18
N ALA A 276 -2.24 -21.64 15.04
CA ALA A 276 -1.96 -21.45 16.45
C ALA A 276 -0.60 -20.78 16.70
N PHE A 277 0.43 -21.17 15.93
CA PHE A 277 1.74 -20.52 15.99
C PHE A 277 1.70 -19.05 15.54
N LEU A 278 1.00 -18.76 14.44
CA LEU A 278 0.84 -17.40 13.92
C LEU A 278 0.07 -16.52 14.90
N ASP A 279 -1.05 -17.02 15.44
CA ASP A 279 -1.88 -16.33 16.42
C ASP A 279 -1.09 -16.00 17.69
N GLY A 280 -0.25 -16.92 18.16
CA GLY A 280 0.62 -16.68 19.31
C GLY A 280 1.62 -15.53 19.10
N ILE A 281 2.14 -15.35 17.88
CA ILE A 281 3.03 -14.24 17.54
C ILE A 281 2.25 -12.94 17.40
N LEU A 282 1.11 -12.98 16.71
CA LEU A 282 0.27 -11.81 16.44
C LEU A 282 -0.38 -11.25 17.71
N ALA A 283 -0.81 -12.11 18.65
CA ALA A 283 -1.34 -11.71 19.95
C ALA A 283 -0.25 -11.11 20.85
N GLY A 284 0.98 -11.66 20.80
CA GLY A 284 2.13 -11.16 21.58
C GLY A 284 2.67 -9.80 21.14
N GLY A 285 2.25 -9.30 19.97
CA GLY A 285 2.55 -7.95 19.48
C GLY A 285 1.60 -6.86 19.99
N SER A 286 0.54 -7.22 20.73
CA SER A 286 -0.48 -6.29 21.22
C SER A 286 -0.10 -5.66 22.57
N SER A 287 1.13 -5.16 22.68
CA SER A 287 1.52 -4.21 23.73
C SER A 287 2.37 -3.06 23.18
N ALA A 288 2.02 -2.57 21.98
CA ALA A 288 2.33 -1.19 21.67
C ALA A 288 1.38 -0.32 22.51
N SER A 289 1.96 0.44 23.44
CA SER A 289 1.33 1.58 24.09
C SER A 289 0.48 2.37 23.09
N LYS A 290 -0.62 3.00 23.55
CA LYS A 290 -1.36 4.05 22.83
C LYS A 290 -0.47 5.27 22.51
N GLN A 291 0.58 5.07 21.73
CA GLN A 291 1.26 6.11 20.99
C GLN A 291 0.64 6.05 19.60
N ASN A 292 0.07 7.15 19.16
CA ASN A 292 -0.43 7.26 17.81
C ASN A 292 0.73 6.93 16.84
N PRO A 293 0.54 6.01 15.88
CA PRO A 293 1.59 5.66 14.93
C PRO A 293 2.09 6.91 14.22
N THR A 294 3.41 7.08 14.18
CA THR A 294 4.07 8.16 13.43
C THR A 294 5.05 7.55 12.45
N GLY A 295 5.29 8.20 11.31
CA GLY A 295 6.07 7.65 10.20
C GLY A 295 5.26 6.74 9.27
N HIS A 296 3.99 6.49 9.60
CA HIS A 296 3.09 5.65 8.82
C HIS A 296 1.68 6.24 8.81
N SER A 297 0.90 5.84 7.81
CA SER A 297 -0.50 6.24 7.66
C SER A 297 -1.45 5.32 8.42
N VAL A 298 -2.45 5.89 9.06
CA VAL A 298 -3.46 5.16 9.83
C VAL A 298 -4.84 5.45 9.27
N GLU A 299 -5.57 4.41 8.86
CA GLU A 299 -6.99 4.55 8.53
C GLU A 299 -7.81 4.72 9.82
N ARG A 300 -8.72 5.69 9.79
CA ARG A 300 -9.59 6.06 10.91
C ARG A 300 -11.00 6.31 10.40
N THR A 301 -11.95 6.29 11.32
CA THR A 301 -13.35 6.58 11.04
C THR A 301 -13.85 7.76 11.85
N VAL A 302 -14.88 8.43 11.36
CA VAL A 302 -15.60 9.49 12.05
C VAL A 302 -17.06 9.48 11.63
N ALA A 303 -17.98 9.73 12.57
CA ALA A 303 -19.39 9.89 12.26
C ALA A 303 -19.68 11.31 11.78
N VAL A 304 -20.31 11.46 10.61
CA VAL A 304 -20.77 12.74 10.06
C VAL A 304 -22.14 12.50 9.43
N ASP A 305 -23.17 13.21 9.90
CA ASP A 305 -24.55 13.12 9.40
C ASP A 305 -25.11 11.69 9.35
N GLY A 306 -24.86 10.92 10.42
CA GLY A 306 -25.30 9.53 10.52
C GLY A 306 -24.49 8.55 9.64
N LEU A 307 -23.50 9.02 8.88
CA LEU A 307 -22.61 8.18 8.08
C LEU A 307 -21.28 7.97 8.81
N THR A 308 -20.81 6.72 8.79
CA THR A 308 -19.42 6.40 9.16
C THR A 308 -18.50 6.74 7.98
N ARG A 309 -17.78 7.86 8.08
CA ARG A 309 -16.83 8.33 7.07
C ARG A 309 -15.42 7.84 7.41
N LYS A 310 -14.64 7.46 6.39
CA LYS A 310 -13.26 7.00 6.53
C LYS A 310 -12.25 8.07 6.12
N TYR A 311 -11.09 8.09 6.75
CA TYR A 311 -9.95 8.90 6.33
C TYR A 311 -8.64 8.22 6.72
N THR A 312 -7.60 8.41 5.91
CA THR A 312 -6.24 7.97 6.24
C THR A 312 -5.44 9.18 6.71
N LEU A 313 -4.79 9.07 7.86
CA LEU A 313 -3.96 10.14 8.43
C LEU A 313 -2.50 9.70 8.48
N PHE A 314 -1.64 10.45 7.80
CA PHE A 314 -0.19 10.38 7.93
C PHE A 314 0.30 11.44 8.92
N VAL A 315 1.08 11.03 9.91
CA VAL A 315 1.75 11.93 10.86
C VAL A 315 3.25 11.66 10.83
N PRO A 316 4.09 12.70 10.62
CA PRO A 316 5.53 12.51 10.51
C PRO A 316 6.14 12.03 11.83
N SER A 317 7.19 11.21 11.76
CA SER A 317 7.86 10.67 12.96
C SER A 317 8.50 11.78 13.77
N GLU A 318 9.33 12.59 13.12
CA GLU A 318 9.93 13.79 13.69
C GLU A 318 8.99 14.98 13.48
N ARG A 319 8.62 15.66 14.58
CA ARG A 319 7.64 16.74 14.53
C ARG A 319 7.94 17.86 15.50
N GLN A 320 7.85 19.08 15.00
CA GLN A 320 7.74 20.28 15.81
C GLN A 320 6.28 20.72 15.84
N SER A 321 5.70 20.80 17.04
CA SER A 321 4.33 21.27 17.21
C SER A 321 4.29 22.80 17.32
N PRO A 322 3.24 23.47 16.81
CA PRO A 322 2.08 22.90 16.13
C PRO A 322 2.35 22.52 14.66
N LEU A 323 1.66 21.48 14.16
CA LEU A 323 1.87 20.94 12.81
C LEU A 323 0.86 21.48 11.79
N PRO A 324 1.29 21.90 10.59
CA PRO A 324 0.40 22.14 9.46
C PRO A 324 -0.32 20.86 9.02
N LEU A 325 -1.50 21.01 8.41
CA LEU A 325 -2.31 19.90 7.91
C LEU A 325 -2.66 20.11 6.43
N VAL A 326 -2.34 19.12 5.60
CA VAL A 326 -2.74 19.08 4.19
C VAL A 326 -3.82 18.02 3.98
N PHE A 327 -4.98 18.40 3.44
CA PHE A 327 -5.95 17.46 2.91
C PHE A 327 -5.63 17.17 1.44
N ALA A 328 -5.40 15.90 1.10
CA ALA A 328 -5.22 15.45 -0.29
C ALA A 328 -6.43 14.63 -0.74
N LEU A 329 -7.24 15.23 -1.62
CA LEU A 329 -8.55 14.71 -2.04
C LEU A 329 -8.46 13.93 -3.36
N HIS A 330 -8.84 12.66 -3.33
CA HIS A 330 -8.77 11.78 -4.51
C HIS A 330 -9.73 12.19 -5.64
N GLY A 331 -9.42 11.82 -6.89
CA GLY A 331 -10.32 12.02 -8.03
C GLY A 331 -11.55 11.09 -8.01
N GLY A 332 -12.53 11.37 -8.86
CA GLY A 332 -13.77 10.58 -8.92
C GLY A 332 -13.49 9.14 -9.37
N GLY A 333 -14.09 8.16 -8.69
CA GLY A 333 -13.82 6.73 -8.90
C GLY A 333 -12.55 6.19 -8.25
N SER A 334 -11.75 7.05 -7.60
CA SER A 334 -10.52 6.69 -6.88
C SER A 334 -10.79 6.49 -5.37
N ASN A 335 -9.75 6.47 -4.54
CA ASN A 335 -9.85 6.34 -3.09
C ASN A 335 -8.66 7.01 -2.38
N ALA A 336 -8.77 7.17 -1.05
CA ALA A 336 -7.77 7.79 -0.18
C ALA A 336 -6.36 7.17 -0.34
N ARG A 337 -6.30 5.84 -0.40
CA ARG A 337 -5.07 5.06 -0.55
C ARG A 337 -4.41 5.25 -1.92
N GLN A 338 -5.20 5.39 -2.97
CA GLN A 338 -4.66 5.62 -4.33
C GLN A 338 -4.06 7.02 -4.45
N ILE A 339 -4.71 8.07 -3.93
CA ILE A 339 -4.13 9.42 -3.96
C ILE A 339 -2.90 9.54 -3.06
N GLU A 340 -2.91 8.90 -1.89
CA GLU A 340 -1.74 8.83 -1.00
C GLU A 340 -0.51 8.30 -1.74
N ARG A 341 -0.65 7.15 -2.41
CA ARG A 341 0.45 6.52 -3.14
C ARG A 341 0.88 7.30 -4.38
N SER A 342 -0.09 7.77 -5.16
CA SER A 342 0.20 8.42 -6.44
C SER A 342 0.86 9.78 -6.23
N THR A 343 0.47 10.53 -5.21
CA THR A 343 1.05 11.84 -4.90
C THR A 343 2.35 11.74 -4.11
N ARG A 344 2.57 10.65 -3.36
CA ARG A 344 3.73 10.45 -2.47
C ARG A 344 3.92 11.58 -1.43
N PHE A 345 2.81 12.16 -0.97
CA PHE A 345 2.86 13.23 0.03
C PHE A 345 3.51 12.78 1.35
N ASN A 346 3.36 11.52 1.77
CA ASN A 346 3.95 10.99 3.01
C ASN A 346 5.47 11.18 3.09
N ALA A 347 6.20 10.86 2.01
CA ALA A 347 7.66 10.99 1.99
C ALA A 347 8.11 12.45 2.14
N LEU A 348 7.35 13.39 1.57
CA LEU A 348 7.61 14.81 1.71
C LEU A 348 7.22 15.33 3.10
N ALA A 349 6.08 14.86 3.61
CA ALA A 349 5.56 15.17 4.95
C ALA A 349 6.51 14.72 6.06
N GLU A 350 7.09 13.52 5.93
CA GLU A 350 8.12 13.01 6.84
C GLU A 350 9.34 13.92 6.87
N LYS A 351 9.78 14.38 5.70
CA LYS A 351 10.97 15.23 5.56
C LYS A 351 10.74 16.67 6.03
N GLU A 352 9.57 17.23 5.77
CA GLU A 352 9.30 18.66 5.95
C GLU A 352 8.44 18.98 7.18
N GLY A 353 7.97 17.96 7.90
CA GLY A 353 7.27 18.13 9.18
C GLY A 353 5.86 18.70 9.05
N PHE A 354 4.98 18.04 8.27
CA PHE A 354 3.55 18.36 8.22
C PHE A 354 2.69 17.10 8.18
N MET A 355 1.42 17.18 8.57
CA MET A 355 0.49 16.04 8.48
C MET A 355 -0.24 16.03 7.15
N VAL A 356 -0.61 14.83 6.71
CA VAL A 356 -1.43 14.65 5.51
C VAL A 356 -2.65 13.81 5.87
N CYS A 357 -3.82 14.36 5.61
CA CYS A 357 -5.06 13.62 5.69
C CYS A 357 -5.54 13.31 4.28
N TYR A 358 -5.90 12.05 4.04
CA TYR A 358 -6.52 11.54 2.81
C TYR A 358 -7.95 11.10 3.13
N PRO A 359 -8.94 12.00 3.04
CA PRO A 359 -10.33 11.66 3.31
C PRO A 359 -10.90 10.75 2.20
N GLN A 360 -11.78 9.81 2.58
CA GLN A 360 -12.47 8.95 1.63
C GLN A 360 -13.85 9.53 1.29
N ALA A 361 -14.09 9.79 0.01
CA ALA A 361 -15.40 10.19 -0.47
C ALA A 361 -16.39 9.01 -0.41
N VAL A 362 -17.67 9.31 -0.15
CA VAL A 362 -18.75 8.31 -0.26
C VAL A 362 -18.82 7.85 -1.72
N GLU A 363 -18.99 6.54 -1.92
CA GLU A 363 -18.97 5.85 -3.22
C GLU A 363 -17.94 6.40 -4.24
N LYS A 364 -16.77 6.80 -3.73
CA LYS A 364 -15.63 7.28 -4.51
C LYS A 364 -15.88 8.61 -5.27
N ASN A 365 -16.87 9.42 -4.92
CA ASN A 365 -17.06 10.75 -5.50
C ASN A 365 -17.32 11.82 -4.44
N TRP A 366 -16.80 13.02 -4.66
CA TRP A 366 -17.09 14.19 -3.83
C TRP A 366 -18.35 14.89 -4.32
N ASN A 367 -19.12 15.41 -3.36
CA ASN A 367 -20.11 16.44 -3.62
C ASN A 367 -19.40 17.79 -3.85
N ASP A 368 -18.91 18.00 -5.07
CA ASP A 368 -18.10 19.16 -5.42
C ASP A 368 -18.90 20.35 -6.00
N GLY A 369 -20.23 20.31 -5.87
CA GLY A 369 -21.12 21.40 -6.28
C GLY A 369 -21.46 21.44 -7.77
N ARG A 370 -21.13 20.40 -8.55
CA ARG A 370 -21.51 20.32 -9.98
C ARG A 370 -22.97 19.93 -10.26
N GLY A 371 -23.72 19.50 -9.24
CA GLY A 371 -25.16 19.21 -9.36
C GLY A 371 -25.49 18.04 -10.30
N VAL A 372 -24.73 16.95 -10.27
CA VAL A 372 -24.89 15.82 -11.21
C VAL A 372 -25.77 14.71 -10.61
N ASP A 373 -27.01 14.57 -11.09
CA ASP A 373 -28.04 13.69 -10.51
C ASP A 373 -27.68 12.20 -10.35
N PHE A 374 -26.80 11.68 -11.22
CA PHE A 374 -26.41 10.26 -11.15
C PHE A 374 -25.21 10.01 -10.24
N ILE A 375 -24.56 11.06 -9.75
CA ILE A 375 -23.55 10.96 -8.71
C ILE A 375 -24.32 11.09 -7.41
N ARG A 376 -24.42 10.00 -6.66
CA ARG A 376 -25.19 9.90 -5.42
C ARG A 376 -24.88 11.05 -4.47
N GLU A 377 -23.61 11.36 -4.29
CA GLU A 377 -23.14 12.35 -3.33
C GLU A 377 -23.63 13.77 -3.66
N GLN A 378 -23.82 14.05 -4.95
CA GLN A 378 -24.35 15.32 -5.43
C GLN A 378 -25.88 15.34 -5.35
N ARG A 379 -26.55 14.24 -5.75
CA ARG A 379 -28.00 14.11 -5.69
C ARG A 379 -28.55 14.14 -4.26
N GLU A 380 -27.94 13.39 -3.36
CA GLU A 380 -28.33 13.29 -1.94
C GLU A 380 -27.70 14.40 -1.09
N ASN A 381 -26.94 15.30 -1.72
CA ASN A 381 -26.27 16.41 -1.07
C ASN A 381 -25.44 16.00 0.16
N ILE A 382 -24.59 14.98 -0.01
CA ILE A 382 -23.68 14.52 1.04
C ILE A 382 -22.74 15.67 1.42
N ASP A 383 -22.68 15.99 2.72
CA ASP A 383 -21.96 17.17 3.21
C ASP A 383 -20.46 16.90 3.40
N ASP A 384 -19.73 16.91 2.29
CA ASP A 384 -18.27 16.76 2.30
C ASP A 384 -17.56 17.99 2.90
N VAL A 385 -18.20 19.17 2.92
CA VAL A 385 -17.64 20.37 3.57
C VAL A 385 -17.61 20.17 5.09
N LYS A 386 -18.73 19.72 5.67
CA LYS A 386 -18.83 19.37 7.09
C LYS A 386 -17.94 18.20 7.45
N PHE A 387 -17.77 17.22 6.56
CA PHE A 387 -16.82 16.13 6.76
C PHE A 387 -15.39 16.65 6.96
N ILE A 388 -14.89 17.50 6.06
CA ILE A 388 -13.54 18.08 6.18
C ILE A 388 -13.39 18.93 7.44
N ARG A 389 -14.40 19.76 7.77
CA ARG A 389 -14.42 20.54 9.02
C ARG A 389 -14.36 19.65 10.26
N THR A 390 -15.08 18.54 10.23
CA THR A 390 -15.10 17.56 11.32
C THR A 390 -13.72 16.92 11.47
N LEU A 391 -13.05 16.56 10.37
CA LEU A 391 -11.69 16.02 10.42
C LEU A 391 -10.69 16.98 11.07
N VAL A 392 -10.75 18.28 10.76
CA VAL A 392 -9.90 19.28 11.45
C VAL A 392 -10.13 19.26 12.96
N LYS A 393 -11.37 19.10 13.41
CA LYS A 393 -11.71 19.01 14.84
C LYS A 393 -11.20 17.70 15.44
N GLU A 394 -11.47 16.56 14.81
CA GLU A 394 -11.09 15.23 15.30
C GLU A 394 -9.58 15.05 15.37
N ILE A 395 -8.86 15.39 14.29
CA ILE A 395 -7.39 15.32 14.29
C ILE A 395 -6.80 16.26 15.35
N GLY A 396 -7.42 17.42 15.56
CA GLY A 396 -7.02 18.38 16.58
C GLY A 396 -7.23 17.95 18.03
N LYS A 397 -7.95 16.85 18.28
CA LYS A 397 -8.04 16.24 19.63
C LYS A 397 -6.77 15.46 19.97
N ASP A 398 -6.19 14.81 18.97
CA ASP A 398 -5.05 13.92 19.13
C ASP A 398 -3.70 14.62 18.89
N TYR A 399 -3.71 15.71 18.11
CA TYR A 399 -2.51 16.42 17.69
C TYR A 399 -2.67 17.94 17.81
N ARG A 400 -1.57 18.63 18.16
CA ARG A 400 -1.52 20.09 18.15
C ARG A 400 -1.42 20.60 16.71
N LEU A 401 -2.58 20.87 16.10
CA LEU A 401 -2.69 21.46 14.77
C LEU A 401 -2.31 22.94 14.78
N ASP A 402 -1.56 23.36 13.76
CA ASP A 402 -1.54 24.77 13.37
C ASP A 402 -2.81 25.08 12.59
N ARG A 403 -3.85 25.55 13.31
CA ARG A 403 -5.17 25.87 12.75
C ARG A 403 -5.15 27.03 11.75
N SER A 404 -4.06 27.79 11.72
CA SER A 404 -3.85 28.85 10.74
C SER A 404 -3.26 28.33 9.41
N ARG A 405 -2.79 27.06 9.40
CA ARG A 405 -2.10 26.39 8.29
C ARG A 405 -2.75 25.05 7.95
N VAL A 406 -4.04 25.09 7.64
CA VAL A 406 -4.77 23.96 7.08
C VAL A 406 -5.00 24.22 5.59
N PHE A 407 -4.59 23.26 4.76
CA PHE A 407 -4.55 23.39 3.31
C PHE A 407 -5.31 22.26 2.64
N THR A 408 -5.75 22.47 1.40
CA THR A 408 -6.36 21.39 0.60
C THR A 408 -5.75 21.33 -0.80
N THR A 409 -5.59 20.12 -1.30
CA THR A 409 -5.20 19.82 -2.68
C THR A 409 -5.96 18.58 -3.13
N GLY A 410 -5.94 18.27 -4.41
CA GLY A 410 -6.55 17.08 -4.95
C GLY A 410 -6.43 17.04 -6.45
N ALA A 411 -6.91 15.95 -7.03
CA ALA A 411 -6.95 15.74 -8.48
C ALA A 411 -8.39 15.67 -8.97
N SER A 412 -8.70 16.25 -10.14
CA SER A 412 -9.99 16.08 -10.82
C SER A 412 -11.17 16.46 -9.91
N ASN A 413 -12.11 15.56 -9.62
CA ASN A 413 -13.20 15.77 -8.65
C ASN A 413 -12.72 16.28 -7.27
N GLY A 414 -11.57 15.82 -6.77
CA GLY A 414 -10.99 16.32 -5.51
C GLY A 414 -10.39 17.73 -5.62
N ALA A 415 -9.93 18.12 -6.81
CA ALA A 415 -9.52 19.50 -7.11
C ALA A 415 -10.74 20.44 -7.19
N ILE A 416 -11.82 20.00 -7.84
CA ILE A 416 -13.09 20.75 -7.88
C ILE A 416 -13.63 20.90 -6.44
N MET A 417 -13.57 19.84 -5.63
CA MET A 417 -13.94 19.91 -4.21
C MET A 417 -13.04 20.87 -3.41
N SER A 418 -11.75 20.97 -3.73
CA SER A 418 -10.86 21.95 -3.09
C SER A 418 -11.31 23.40 -3.35
N HIS A 419 -11.83 23.71 -4.53
CA HIS A 419 -12.45 25.01 -4.80
C HIS A 419 -13.70 25.25 -3.96
N ARG A 420 -14.57 24.25 -3.83
CA ARG A 420 -15.75 24.33 -2.95
C ARG A 420 -15.36 24.58 -1.50
N LEU A 421 -14.32 23.89 -1.00
CA LEU A 421 -13.79 24.10 0.35
C LEU A 421 -13.23 25.51 0.54
N ALA A 422 -12.58 26.09 -0.47
CA ALA A 422 -12.16 27.48 -0.40
C ALA A 422 -13.37 28.42 -0.22
N ALA A 423 -14.45 28.21 -0.98
CA ALA A 423 -15.65 29.03 -0.91
C ALA A 423 -16.39 28.89 0.44
N GLU A 424 -16.64 27.67 0.87
CA GLU A 424 -17.55 27.36 1.98
C GLU A 424 -16.85 27.09 3.32
N ALA A 425 -15.53 26.87 3.32
CA ALA A 425 -14.74 26.50 4.50
C ALA A 425 -13.47 27.35 4.70
N SER A 426 -13.47 28.59 4.23
CA SER A 426 -12.34 29.53 4.40
C SER A 426 -12.05 29.94 5.86
N ASP A 427 -12.93 29.65 6.81
CA ASP A 427 -12.68 29.76 8.26
C ASP A 427 -11.87 28.59 8.83
N VAL A 428 -11.60 27.55 8.04
CA VAL A 428 -10.63 26.50 8.36
C VAL A 428 -9.52 26.41 7.32
N ILE A 429 -9.81 26.55 6.02
CA ILE A 429 -8.86 26.39 4.92
C ILE A 429 -8.16 27.71 4.61
N ALA A 430 -6.82 27.73 4.71
CA ALA A 430 -5.98 28.90 4.47
C ALA A 430 -5.49 29.01 3.01
N ALA A 431 -5.27 27.88 2.34
CA ALA A 431 -4.85 27.84 0.95
C ALA A 431 -5.32 26.55 0.26
N VAL A 432 -5.51 26.63 -1.05
CA VAL A 432 -5.87 25.48 -1.89
C VAL A 432 -4.94 25.36 -3.10
N ALA A 433 -4.61 24.12 -3.46
CA ALA A 433 -3.78 23.83 -4.62
C ALA A 433 -4.42 22.75 -5.53
N PRO A 434 -5.46 23.07 -6.30
CA PRO A 434 -6.15 22.13 -7.18
C PRO A 434 -5.28 21.73 -8.37
N VAL A 435 -5.25 20.43 -8.68
CA VAL A 435 -4.58 19.85 -9.85
C VAL A 435 -5.63 19.28 -10.79
N ILE A 436 -5.59 19.65 -12.07
CA ILE A 436 -6.46 19.11 -13.15
C ILE A 436 -7.97 19.17 -12.82
N GLY A 437 -8.42 20.26 -12.21
CA GLY A 437 -9.80 20.44 -11.76
C GLY A 437 -10.20 21.92 -11.73
N GLY A 438 -11.27 22.28 -12.44
CA GLY A 438 -11.84 23.63 -12.41
C GLY A 438 -12.80 23.86 -11.24
N MET A 439 -13.56 24.95 -11.27
CA MET A 439 -14.59 25.26 -10.27
C MET A 439 -15.99 25.02 -10.86
N ALA A 440 -16.90 24.44 -10.07
CA ALA A 440 -18.28 24.27 -10.48
C ALA A 440 -18.98 25.65 -10.67
N PRO A 441 -19.82 25.85 -11.70
CA PRO A 441 -20.46 27.15 -11.96
C PRO A 441 -21.27 27.70 -10.78
N ASP A 442 -21.99 26.85 -10.05
CA ASP A 442 -22.80 27.28 -8.90
C ASP A 442 -21.92 27.76 -7.75
N ILE A 443 -20.79 27.10 -7.51
CA ILE A 443 -19.77 27.56 -6.55
C ILE A 443 -19.15 28.88 -7.00
N ALA A 444 -18.90 29.06 -8.30
CA ALA A 444 -18.32 30.27 -8.85
C ALA A 444 -19.26 31.49 -8.80
N LYS A 445 -20.57 31.25 -8.92
CA LYS A 445 -21.60 32.30 -8.86
C LYS A 445 -21.60 33.00 -7.50
N ASP A 446 -21.49 32.23 -6.43
CA ASP A 446 -21.54 32.71 -5.04
C ASP A 446 -20.17 32.63 -4.35
N PHE A 447 -19.07 32.71 -5.11
CA PHE A 447 -17.71 32.62 -4.58
C PHE A 447 -17.36 33.82 -3.68
N ARG A 448 -17.68 33.71 -2.40
CA ARG A 448 -17.51 34.76 -1.37
C ARG A 448 -16.94 34.18 -0.08
N PRO A 449 -15.72 33.61 -0.10
CA PRO A 449 -15.09 33.08 1.10
C PRO A 449 -15.02 34.13 2.20
N LYS A 450 -15.31 33.71 3.44
CA LYS A 450 -15.33 34.56 4.65
C LYS A 450 -13.95 35.13 4.96
N HIS A 451 -12.90 34.35 4.71
CA HIS A 451 -11.52 34.79 4.82
C HIS A 451 -10.81 34.65 3.47
N PRO A 452 -9.80 35.49 3.16
CA PRO A 452 -8.97 35.31 1.98
C PRO A 452 -8.29 33.93 1.96
N VAL A 453 -8.25 33.30 0.78
CA VAL A 453 -7.67 31.96 0.57
C VAL A 453 -6.62 32.05 -0.53
N SER A 454 -5.41 31.59 -0.26
CA SER A 454 -4.35 31.54 -1.28
C SER A 454 -4.63 30.40 -2.29
N LEU A 455 -4.26 30.61 -3.55
CA LEU A 455 -4.55 29.67 -4.65
C LEU A 455 -3.27 29.29 -5.40
N PHE A 456 -3.08 28.00 -5.63
CA PHE A 456 -2.11 27.50 -6.62
C PHE A 456 -2.73 26.47 -7.57
N VAL A 457 -3.01 26.87 -8.81
CA VAL A 457 -3.60 25.96 -9.81
C VAL A 457 -2.52 25.27 -10.61
N ILE A 458 -2.67 23.97 -10.86
CA ILE A 458 -1.89 23.22 -11.87
C ILE A 458 -2.87 22.61 -12.86
N GLN A 459 -2.83 23.05 -14.12
CA GLN A 459 -3.76 22.60 -15.15
C GLN A 459 -3.04 22.28 -16.46
N GLY A 460 -3.35 21.15 -17.07
CA GLY A 460 -2.92 20.83 -18.43
C GLY A 460 -3.83 21.49 -19.46
N ASN A 461 -3.27 22.13 -20.50
CA ASN A 461 -4.08 22.74 -21.55
C ASN A 461 -4.64 21.71 -22.56
N ALA A 462 -4.12 20.48 -22.55
CA ALA A 462 -4.56 19.36 -23.39
C ALA A 462 -5.29 18.28 -22.58
N ASP A 463 -5.76 18.61 -21.37
CA ASP A 463 -6.54 17.71 -20.51
C ASP A 463 -7.84 17.27 -21.21
N PRO A 464 -8.00 15.96 -21.53
CA PRO A 464 -9.15 15.48 -22.28
C PRO A 464 -10.42 15.29 -21.42
N LEU A 465 -10.35 15.51 -20.10
CA LEU A 465 -11.45 15.29 -19.16
C LEU A 465 -11.94 16.58 -18.52
N VAL A 466 -11.03 17.49 -18.16
CA VAL A 466 -11.34 18.78 -17.54
C VAL A 466 -10.73 19.89 -18.39
N PRO A 467 -11.51 20.52 -19.29
CA PRO A 467 -10.98 21.53 -20.20
C PRO A 467 -10.50 22.78 -19.47
N ILE A 468 -9.32 23.30 -19.84
CA ILE A 468 -8.76 24.53 -19.27
C ILE A 468 -9.65 25.76 -19.52
N ASP A 469 -10.33 25.79 -20.67
CA ASP A 469 -11.27 26.84 -21.06
C ASP A 469 -12.68 26.66 -20.47
N GLY A 470 -12.85 25.68 -19.58
CA GLY A 470 -14.14 25.35 -18.99
C GLY A 470 -15.04 24.54 -19.92
N GLY A 471 -16.22 24.20 -19.43
CA GLY A 471 -17.19 23.38 -20.17
C GLY A 471 -17.43 22.03 -19.52
N SER A 472 -17.78 21.03 -20.34
CA SER A 472 -18.25 19.73 -19.86
C SER A 472 -17.11 18.85 -19.36
N VAL A 473 -17.28 18.29 -18.15
CA VAL A 473 -16.32 17.38 -17.54
C VAL A 473 -16.63 15.93 -17.95
N GLY A 474 -15.57 15.18 -18.27
CA GLY A 474 -15.61 13.76 -18.62
C GLY A 474 -15.28 13.51 -20.09
N PHE A 475 -15.07 12.23 -20.42
CA PHE A 475 -14.62 11.81 -21.75
C PHE A 475 -15.51 12.33 -22.88
N LYS A 476 -14.91 12.54 -24.06
CA LYS A 476 -15.63 12.95 -25.28
C LYS A 476 -16.81 12.02 -25.58
N ARG A 477 -16.60 10.71 -25.44
CA ARG A 477 -17.63 9.67 -25.50
C ARG A 477 -17.91 9.16 -24.08
N GLY A 478 -19.17 9.21 -23.64
CA GLY A 478 -19.59 8.75 -22.32
C GLY A 478 -20.46 9.75 -21.59
N ARG A 479 -20.96 9.35 -20.41
CA ARG A 479 -21.83 10.18 -19.59
C ARG A 479 -21.07 11.38 -19.02
N LYS A 480 -21.54 12.59 -19.34
CA LYS A 480 -20.94 13.84 -18.85
C LYS A 480 -21.13 13.98 -17.34
N ARG A 481 -20.11 14.49 -16.65
CA ARG A 481 -20.04 14.61 -15.19
C ARG A 481 -20.14 16.08 -14.76
N GLY A 482 -21.12 16.79 -15.31
CA GLY A 482 -21.34 18.21 -15.04
C GLY A 482 -20.39 19.14 -15.82
N ARG A 483 -20.27 20.38 -15.34
CA ARG A 483 -19.46 21.43 -15.98
C ARG A 483 -18.54 22.13 -14.96
N VAL A 484 -17.49 22.76 -15.47
CA VAL A 484 -16.64 23.70 -14.74
C VAL A 484 -16.50 25.02 -15.52
N ILE A 485 -16.22 26.12 -14.81
CA ILE A 485 -15.77 27.38 -15.43
C ILE A 485 -14.30 27.28 -15.85
N SER A 486 -13.85 28.19 -16.71
CA SER A 486 -12.47 28.20 -17.19
C SER A 486 -11.47 28.48 -16.06
N THR A 487 -10.23 28.00 -16.22
CA THR A 487 -9.14 28.29 -15.27
C THR A 487 -8.88 29.80 -15.16
N LYS A 488 -9.05 30.54 -16.26
CA LYS A 488 -8.95 32.00 -16.28
C LYS A 488 -10.03 32.65 -15.40
N GLU A 489 -11.28 32.20 -15.50
CA GLU A 489 -12.37 32.69 -14.64
C GLU A 489 -12.16 32.31 -13.18
N VAL A 490 -11.68 31.09 -12.90
CA VAL A 490 -11.32 30.66 -11.54
C VAL A 490 -10.31 31.63 -10.94
N VAL A 491 -9.21 31.89 -11.65
CA VAL A 491 -8.14 32.77 -11.16
C VAL A 491 -8.66 34.19 -10.96
N ALA A 492 -9.50 34.70 -11.87
CA ALA A 492 -10.11 36.01 -11.73
C ALA A 492 -10.94 36.15 -10.44
N LYS A 493 -11.72 35.11 -10.06
CA LYS A 493 -12.47 35.10 -8.80
C LYS A 493 -11.57 35.22 -7.56
N TYR A 494 -10.44 34.51 -7.54
CA TYR A 494 -9.49 34.60 -6.42
C TYR A 494 -8.72 35.92 -6.41
N VAL A 495 -8.31 36.44 -7.56
CA VAL A 495 -7.63 37.74 -7.68
C VAL A 495 -8.53 38.86 -7.17
N GLU A 496 -9.79 38.91 -7.62
CA GLU A 496 -10.80 39.86 -7.17
C GLU A 496 -11.04 39.74 -5.66
N ARG A 497 -11.32 38.51 -5.19
CA ARG A 497 -11.69 38.29 -3.79
C ARG A 497 -10.55 38.54 -2.81
N ASN A 498 -9.30 38.32 -3.24
CA ASN A 498 -8.11 38.56 -2.43
C ASN A 498 -7.57 39.99 -2.55
N GLY A 499 -8.26 40.87 -3.30
CA GLY A 499 -7.87 42.27 -3.48
C GLY A 499 -6.50 42.43 -4.14
N ILE A 500 -6.14 41.52 -5.06
CA ILE A 500 -4.86 41.55 -5.74
C ILE A 500 -4.92 42.59 -6.87
N THR A 501 -4.03 43.58 -6.80
CA THR A 501 -3.87 44.62 -7.82
C THR A 501 -2.52 44.51 -8.52
N GLY A 502 -2.46 44.83 -9.80
CA GLY A 502 -1.24 44.79 -10.61
C GLY A 502 -1.19 43.62 -11.58
N LYS A 503 -0.15 43.60 -12.42
CA LYS A 503 0.04 42.57 -13.45
C LYS A 503 0.82 41.38 -12.89
N PRO A 504 0.46 40.13 -13.25
CA PRO A 504 1.26 38.98 -12.89
C PRO A 504 2.57 38.94 -13.67
N THR A 505 3.55 38.24 -13.13
CA THR A 505 4.75 37.83 -13.85
C THR A 505 4.51 36.48 -14.49
N VAL A 506 4.89 36.33 -15.76
CA VAL A 506 4.80 35.08 -16.52
C VAL A 506 6.20 34.64 -16.90
N ALA A 507 6.52 33.37 -16.65
CA ALA A 507 7.80 32.77 -17.01
C ALA A 507 7.63 31.29 -17.35
N MET A 508 8.46 30.76 -18.24
CA MET A 508 8.55 29.31 -18.43
C MET A 508 9.40 28.70 -17.32
N LEU A 509 8.93 27.60 -16.74
CA LEU A 509 9.78 26.77 -15.90
C LEU A 509 10.87 26.13 -16.75
N LYS A 510 11.99 25.79 -16.11
CA LYS A 510 13.04 25.02 -16.76
C LYS A 510 12.48 23.67 -17.22
N ASP A 511 12.58 23.41 -18.52
CA ASP A 511 12.32 22.10 -19.11
C ASP A 511 13.45 21.16 -18.68
N ASN A 512 13.14 20.28 -17.73
CA ASN A 512 14.10 19.30 -17.19
C ASN A 512 13.94 17.94 -17.90
N SER A 513 12.93 17.79 -18.77
CA SER A 513 12.58 16.51 -19.40
C SER A 513 12.03 16.74 -20.81
N PRO A 514 12.85 17.25 -21.74
CA PRO A 514 12.38 17.69 -23.06
C PRO A 514 11.75 16.57 -23.90
N ASN A 515 12.03 15.31 -23.55
CA ASN A 515 11.50 14.13 -24.22
C ASN A 515 10.03 13.85 -23.89
N ASP A 516 9.44 14.48 -22.87
CA ASP A 516 8.02 14.31 -22.56
C ASP A 516 7.09 15.21 -23.42
N SER A 517 7.69 16.11 -24.22
CA SER A 517 6.99 17.07 -25.10
C SER A 517 6.00 17.98 -24.40
N THR A 518 6.19 18.22 -23.10
CA THR A 518 5.47 19.22 -22.33
C THR A 518 6.40 20.35 -21.96
N THR A 519 5.83 21.52 -21.66
CA THR A 519 6.54 22.61 -20.99
C THR A 519 5.57 23.25 -20.01
N THR A 520 6.07 23.99 -19.03
CA THR A 520 5.20 24.60 -18.00
C THR A 520 5.37 26.11 -17.97
N GLU A 521 4.27 26.84 -18.22
CA GLU A 521 4.19 28.28 -18.01
C GLU A 521 3.73 28.55 -16.58
N ALA A 522 4.51 29.34 -15.86
CA ALA A 522 4.24 29.80 -14.51
C ALA A 522 3.78 31.26 -14.53
N THR A 523 2.56 31.49 -14.04
CA THR A 523 2.02 32.83 -13.78
C THR A 523 1.96 33.06 -12.28
N VAL A 524 2.62 34.12 -11.79
CA VAL A 524 2.64 34.51 -10.37
C VAL A 524 2.05 35.91 -10.24
N TYR A 525 0.97 36.04 -9.47
CA TYR A 525 0.34 37.33 -9.22
C TYR A 525 1.03 38.09 -8.08
N PRO A 526 0.95 39.43 -8.06
CA PRO A 526 1.37 40.23 -6.92
C PRO A 526 0.70 39.74 -5.62
N THR A 527 1.38 39.96 -4.50
CA THR A 527 0.85 39.56 -3.21
C THR A 527 -0.36 40.42 -2.83
N GLY A 528 -1.47 39.78 -2.48
CA GLY A 528 -2.70 40.43 -2.05
C GLY A 528 -2.66 40.89 -0.60
N VAL A 529 -3.79 41.44 -0.15
CA VAL A 529 -3.94 41.91 1.24
C VAL A 529 -3.65 40.77 2.22
N GLY A 530 -2.85 41.04 3.25
CA GLY A 530 -2.50 40.05 4.27
C GLY A 530 -1.50 38.99 3.81
N GLY A 531 -0.79 39.20 2.71
CA GLY A 531 0.24 38.27 2.23
C GLY A 531 -0.29 37.18 1.30
N ILE A 532 -1.56 37.25 0.89
CA ILE A 532 -2.23 36.20 0.13
C ILE A 532 -1.61 36.03 -1.26
N LYS A 533 -1.49 34.77 -1.70
CA LYS A 533 -0.79 34.42 -2.93
C LYS A 533 -1.72 33.76 -3.94
N VAL A 534 -1.54 34.09 -5.21
CA VAL A 534 -2.18 33.41 -6.34
C VAL A 534 -1.11 33.05 -7.38
N GLN A 535 -1.03 31.77 -7.70
CA GLN A 535 -0.09 31.20 -8.67
C GLN A 535 -0.80 30.21 -9.59
N VAL A 536 -0.37 30.13 -10.84
CA VAL A 536 -0.97 29.26 -11.86
C VAL A 536 0.14 28.62 -12.67
N TYR A 537 0.15 27.29 -12.74
CA TYR A 537 0.98 26.54 -13.67
C TYR A 537 0.09 25.95 -14.77
N VAL A 538 0.35 26.35 -16.00
CA VAL A 538 -0.25 25.77 -17.19
C VAL A 538 0.78 24.84 -17.84
N VAL A 539 0.48 23.54 -17.84
CA VAL A 539 1.30 22.54 -18.50
C VAL A 539 0.87 22.47 -19.97
N GLN A 540 1.70 23.01 -20.85
CA GLN A 540 1.52 22.98 -22.29
C GLN A 540 1.65 21.53 -22.79
N ASN A 541 0.69 21.10 -23.61
CA ASN A 541 0.47 19.70 -24.02
C ASN A 541 0.20 18.73 -22.86
N GLY A 542 0.02 19.23 -21.64
CA GLY A 542 -0.25 18.43 -20.46
C GLY A 542 -1.68 17.90 -20.44
N GLY A 543 -1.82 16.63 -20.07
CA GLY A 543 -3.10 15.95 -19.90
C GLY A 543 -3.65 15.99 -18.48
N HIS A 544 -4.67 15.15 -18.24
CA HIS A 544 -5.29 14.84 -16.96
C HIS A 544 -4.35 14.00 -16.06
N THR A 545 -3.24 14.59 -15.63
CA THR A 545 -2.16 13.90 -14.92
C THR A 545 -1.66 14.70 -13.71
N TRP A 546 -0.90 14.05 -12.83
CA TRP A 546 -0.18 14.71 -11.74
C TRP A 546 1.30 14.86 -12.14
N PRO A 547 1.82 16.08 -12.38
CA PRO A 547 3.20 16.27 -12.83
C PRO A 547 4.24 15.66 -11.88
N GLY A 548 5.29 15.06 -12.45
CA GLY A 548 6.34 14.37 -11.72
C GLY A 548 5.96 12.98 -11.19
N ARG A 549 4.81 12.43 -11.62
CA ARG A 549 4.35 11.08 -11.26
C ARG A 549 4.10 10.20 -12.48
N PRO A 550 4.15 8.85 -12.34
CA PRO A 550 3.78 7.94 -13.40
C PRO A 550 2.32 8.14 -13.85
N LEU A 551 2.05 7.83 -15.11
CA LEU A 551 0.68 7.80 -15.64
C LEU A 551 -0.14 6.73 -14.92
N TYR A 552 -1.35 7.08 -14.49
CA TYR A 552 -2.28 6.14 -13.83
C TYR A 552 -3.29 5.52 -14.80
N LEU A 553 -3.38 6.03 -16.02
CA LEU A 553 -4.09 5.46 -17.17
C LEU A 553 -3.24 5.68 -18.44
N PRO A 554 -3.49 4.95 -19.54
CA PRO A 554 -2.74 5.13 -20.78
C PRO A 554 -2.78 6.58 -21.29
N GLU A 555 -1.65 7.07 -21.83
CA GLU A 555 -1.52 8.44 -22.36
C GLU A 555 -2.61 8.79 -23.38
N ARG A 556 -2.98 7.86 -24.26
CA ARG A 556 -4.06 8.04 -25.24
C ARG A 556 -5.44 8.37 -24.62
N VAL A 557 -5.61 8.12 -23.32
CA VAL A 557 -6.86 8.33 -22.57
C VAL A 557 -6.81 9.61 -21.75
N ILE A 558 -5.70 9.87 -21.07
CA ILE A 558 -5.56 10.98 -20.12
C ILE A 558 -4.58 12.07 -20.56
N GLY A 559 -3.93 11.93 -21.72
CA GLY A 559 -2.91 12.85 -22.20
C GLY A 559 -1.55 12.67 -21.52
N LYS A 560 -0.61 13.56 -21.85
CA LYS A 560 0.79 13.50 -21.41
C LYS A 560 0.96 13.95 -19.97
N ALA A 561 1.96 13.38 -19.29
CA ALA A 561 2.37 13.81 -17.95
C ALA A 561 3.70 14.53 -18.02
N SER A 562 3.72 15.79 -17.57
CA SER A 562 4.98 16.54 -17.43
C SER A 562 5.86 15.95 -16.34
N ARG A 563 7.17 15.92 -16.62
CA ARG A 563 8.25 15.49 -15.74
C ARG A 563 9.20 16.63 -15.37
N ASP A 564 8.90 17.85 -15.79
CA ASP A 564 9.69 19.05 -15.51
C ASP A 564 9.79 19.39 -14.02
N PHE A 565 8.74 19.07 -13.26
CA PHE A 565 8.66 19.35 -11.84
C PHE A 565 7.83 18.30 -11.10
N ASP A 566 8.09 18.16 -9.79
CA ASP A 566 7.24 17.38 -8.89
C ASP A 566 6.11 18.28 -8.34
N ALA A 567 4.88 18.03 -8.77
CA ALA A 567 3.73 18.82 -8.34
C ALA A 567 3.51 18.77 -6.82
N THR A 568 3.75 17.62 -6.18
CA THR A 568 3.62 17.47 -4.72
C THR A 568 4.59 18.40 -3.99
N LYS A 569 5.84 18.47 -4.46
CA LYS A 569 6.85 19.40 -3.93
C LYS A 569 6.44 20.86 -4.16
N ALA A 570 6.04 21.21 -5.39
CA ALA A 570 5.65 22.58 -5.73
C ALA A 570 4.45 23.05 -4.90
N ILE A 571 3.46 22.17 -4.68
CA ILE A 571 2.29 22.44 -3.83
C ILE A 571 2.72 22.72 -2.39
N TRP A 572 3.60 21.88 -1.83
CA TRP A 572 4.09 22.11 -0.47
C TRP A 572 4.91 23.39 -0.36
N ASP A 573 5.81 23.67 -1.30
CA ASP A 573 6.59 24.91 -1.31
C ASP A 573 5.65 26.15 -1.33
N PHE A 574 4.59 26.09 -2.13
CA PHE A 574 3.56 27.13 -2.17
C PHE A 574 2.86 27.28 -0.81
N PHE A 575 2.32 26.20 -0.24
CA PHE A 575 1.67 26.20 1.07
C PHE A 575 2.61 26.67 2.19
N LYS A 576 3.88 26.27 2.14
CA LYS A 576 4.92 26.70 3.08
C LYS A 576 5.09 28.22 3.04
N SER A 577 5.05 28.81 1.84
CA SER A 577 5.21 30.25 1.61
C SER A 577 3.97 31.10 1.88
N CYS A 578 2.81 30.48 2.09
CA CYS A 578 1.57 31.20 2.37
C CYS A 578 1.59 31.80 3.80
N PRO A 579 0.95 32.96 4.00
CA PRO A 579 0.81 33.54 5.33
C PRO A 579 -0.06 32.64 6.21
N SER A 580 0.17 32.70 7.52
CA SER A 580 -0.74 32.10 8.50
C SER A 580 -2.08 32.82 8.45
N ARG A 581 -3.18 32.09 8.39
CA ARG A 581 -4.52 32.69 8.42
C ARG A 581 -4.76 33.36 9.78
N ARG A 582 -5.32 34.57 9.79
CA ARG A 582 -5.82 35.18 11.03
C ARG A 582 -6.99 34.34 11.55
N LEU A 583 -6.81 33.73 12.72
CA LEU A 583 -7.90 33.10 13.45
C LEU A 583 -8.80 34.23 13.96
N ALA A 584 -10.11 34.11 13.80
CA ALA A 584 -11.03 34.99 14.51
C ALA A 584 -10.89 34.70 16.02
N GLU A 585 -10.87 35.75 16.83
CA GLU A 585 -10.89 35.64 18.30
C GLU A 585 -12.14 34.92 18.80
#